data_AF-A0A2S9FQU7-F1
#
_entry.id   AF-A0A2S9FQU7-F1
#
_cell.length_a   1.000
_cell.length_b   1.000
_cell.length_c   1.000
_cell.angle_alpha   90.00
_cell.angle_beta   90.00
_cell.angle_gamma   90.00
#
_symmetry.space_group_name_H-M   'P 1'
#
loop_
_entity.id
_entity.type
_entity.pdbx_description
1 polymer ?
#
loop_
_entity_poly.entity_id
_entity_poly.type
_entity_poly.pdbx_seq_one_letter_code
_entity_poly.pdbx_strand_id
1 'polypeptide(L)'
;DRGWWILQANSGAAVLLDGVAPHLLERPNALRIALHPDGLAPRIGNLAQWRTHLVERLRREVGAGGSAELAGLLTEIDSYPGGFTDTANLGGIAVPLELL
;
A
#
# COMPACT_ATOMS: atom_id res chain seq x y z
N ASP A 1 -2.08 -6.52 10.86
CA ASP A 1 -1.09 -7.13 11.78
C ASP A 1 0.33 -6.72 11.35
N ARG A 2 1.40 -7.42 11.77
CA ARG A 2 2.79 -7.14 11.32
C ARG A 2 3.04 -7.47 9.84
N GLY A 3 2.19 -8.29 9.21
CA GLY A 3 2.29 -8.68 7.81
C GLY A 3 1.43 -7.83 6.87
N TRP A 4 0.82 -6.74 7.37
CA TRP A 4 -0.14 -5.90 6.64
C TRP A 4 -1.43 -6.62 6.23
N TRP A 5 -1.76 -7.75 6.87
CA TRP A 5 -3.01 -8.46 6.64
C TRP A 5 -4.19 -7.69 7.25
N ILE A 6 -5.27 -7.57 6.47
CA ILE A 6 -6.55 -7.04 6.94
C ILE A 6 -7.30 -8.18 7.62
N LEU A 7 -7.48 -8.07 8.93
CA LEU A 7 -8.19 -9.07 9.73
C LEU A 7 -9.68 -8.79 9.82
N GLN A 8 -10.06 -7.51 9.74
CA GLN A 8 -11.44 -7.06 9.79
C GLN A 8 -11.59 -5.77 9.00
N ALA A 9 -12.70 -5.65 8.29
CA ALA A 9 -13.12 -4.44 7.60
C ALA A 9 -14.48 -4.01 8.15
N ASN A 10 -14.70 -2.70 8.29
CA ASN A 10 -16.00 -2.15 8.67
C ASN A 10 -16.85 -1.86 7.42
N SER A 11 -18.12 -1.49 7.62
CA SER A 11 -19.02 -1.16 6.51
C SER A 11 -18.53 0.04 5.68
N GLY A 12 -17.84 1.00 6.29
CA GLY A 12 -17.22 2.13 5.59
C GLY A 12 -16.11 1.70 4.63
N ALA A 13 -15.36 0.66 4.97
CA ALA A 13 -14.32 0.12 4.10
C ALA A 13 -14.88 -0.47 2.80
N ALA A 14 -16.15 -0.93 2.78
CA ALA A 14 -16.78 -1.42 1.57
C ALA A 14 -16.87 -0.34 0.47
N VAL A 15 -17.09 0.92 0.85
CA VAL A 15 -17.12 2.06 -0.09
C VAL A 15 -15.75 2.30 -0.69
N LEU A 16 -14.70 2.19 0.13
CA LEU A 16 -13.33 2.36 -0.36
C LEU A 16 -12.92 1.21 -1.29
N LEU A 17 -13.26 -0.03 -0.92
CA LEU A 17 -12.92 -1.25 -1.64
C LEU A 17 -13.77 -1.50 -2.89
N ASP A 18 -14.77 -0.67 -3.16
CA ASP A 18 -15.57 -0.77 -4.38
C ASP A 18 -14.66 -0.67 -5.63
N GLY A 19 -14.83 -1.61 -6.57
CA GLY A 19 -13.98 -1.72 -7.77
C GLY A 19 -12.60 -2.35 -7.56
N VAL A 20 -12.21 -2.74 -6.34
CA VAL A 20 -10.99 -3.55 -6.12
C VAL A 20 -11.23 -4.97 -6.63
N ALA A 21 -10.27 -5.51 -7.39
CA ALA A 21 -10.42 -6.83 -7.98
C ALA A 21 -10.61 -7.94 -6.91
N PRO A 22 -11.53 -8.91 -7.14
CA PRO A 22 -11.87 -9.93 -6.14
C PRO A 22 -10.67 -10.74 -5.62
N HIS A 23 -9.68 -11.02 -6.47
CA HIS A 23 -8.49 -11.78 -6.09
C HIS A 23 -7.64 -11.08 -5.01
N LEU A 24 -7.70 -9.75 -4.92
CA LEU A 24 -7.04 -8.98 -3.86
C LEU A 24 -7.81 -9.03 -2.53
N LEU A 25 -9.08 -9.43 -2.56
CA LEU A 25 -9.97 -9.51 -1.40
C LEU A 25 -10.05 -10.93 -0.81
N GLU A 26 -9.64 -11.96 -1.55
CA GLU A 26 -9.59 -13.35 -1.06
C GLU A 26 -8.63 -13.49 0.13
N ARG A 27 -7.46 -12.86 0.04
CA ARG A 27 -6.46 -12.80 1.11
C ARG A 27 -5.98 -11.36 1.26
N PRO A 28 -6.75 -10.49 1.94
CA PRO A 28 -6.60 -9.06 1.84
C PRO A 28 -5.35 -8.56 2.56
N ASN A 29 -4.46 -7.95 1.80
CA ASN A 29 -3.27 -7.26 2.30
C ASN A 29 -3.38 -5.78 1.97
N ALA A 30 -3.22 -4.92 2.98
CA ALA A 30 -3.44 -3.49 2.83
C ALA A 30 -2.52 -2.83 1.79
N LEU A 31 -1.26 -3.29 1.67
CA LEU A 31 -0.31 -2.74 0.69
C LEU A 31 -0.65 -3.19 -0.74
N ARG A 32 -1.03 -4.46 -0.91
CA ARG A 32 -1.48 -4.97 -2.22
C ARG A 32 -2.73 -4.23 -2.68
N ILE A 33 -3.74 -4.12 -1.82
CA ILE A 33 -4.98 -3.40 -2.16
C ILE A 33 -4.70 -1.93 -2.51
N ALA A 34 -3.81 -1.26 -1.79
CA ALA A 34 -3.50 0.15 -2.04
C ALA A 34 -2.73 0.37 -3.35
N LEU A 35 -1.75 -0.48 -3.67
CA LEU A 35 -0.74 -0.21 -4.70
C LEU A 35 -0.85 -1.07 -5.96
N HIS A 36 -1.63 -2.15 -5.94
CA HIS A 36 -1.80 -3.02 -7.11
C HIS A 36 -2.57 -2.28 -8.22
N PRO A 37 -2.23 -2.50 -9.51
CA PRO A 37 -2.97 -1.91 -10.65
C PRO A 37 -4.47 -2.21 -10.64
N ASP A 38 -4.85 -3.41 -10.23
CA ASP A 38 -6.26 -3.82 -10.09
C ASP A 38 -6.86 -3.49 -8.70
N GLY A 39 -6.13 -2.74 -7.90
CA GLY A 39 -6.53 -2.27 -6.58
C GLY A 39 -6.96 -0.80 -6.60
N LEU A 40 -6.57 -0.06 -5.56
CA LEU A 40 -6.87 1.36 -5.44
C LEU A 40 -5.94 2.25 -6.27
N ALA A 41 -4.78 1.75 -6.72
CA ALA A 41 -3.75 2.57 -7.35
C ALA A 41 -4.26 3.48 -8.50
N PRO A 42 -5.14 3.03 -9.43
CA PRO A 42 -5.65 3.89 -10.50
C PRO A 42 -6.52 5.06 -10.02
N ARG A 43 -7.02 4.99 -8.78
CA ARG A 43 -7.92 5.99 -8.17
C ARG A 43 -7.16 7.00 -7.29
N ILE A 44 -5.85 6.80 -7.08
CA ILE A 44 -5.03 7.67 -6.22
C ILE A 44 -4.42 8.78 -7.06
N GLY A 45 -4.89 10.01 -6.88
CA GLY A 45 -4.42 11.18 -7.63
C GLY A 45 -2.93 11.51 -7.37
N ASN A 46 -2.45 11.21 -6.17
CA ASN A 46 -1.06 11.43 -5.75
C ASN A 46 -0.28 10.10 -5.59
N LEU A 47 -0.51 9.13 -6.48
CA LEU A 47 0.00 7.76 -6.35
C LEU A 47 1.52 7.68 -6.09
N ALA A 48 2.33 8.47 -6.79
CA ALA A 48 3.78 8.45 -6.62
C ALA A 48 4.23 8.87 -5.20
N GLN A 49 3.56 9.86 -4.58
CA GLN A 49 3.83 10.29 -3.20
C GLN A 49 3.44 9.21 -2.20
N TRP A 50 2.24 8.66 -2.37
CA TRP A 50 1.70 7.62 -1.49
C TRP A 50 2.54 6.34 -1.58
N ARG A 51 2.88 5.90 -2.80
CA ARG A 51 3.76 4.76 -3.02
C ARG A 51 5.14 4.94 -2.37
N THR A 52 5.79 6.10 -2.54
CA THR A 52 7.06 6.39 -1.86
C THR A 52 6.93 6.18 -0.35
N HIS A 53 5.90 6.77 0.26
CA HIS A 53 5.70 6.68 1.71
C HIS A 53 5.49 5.24 2.22
N LEU A 54 4.67 4.43 1.54
CA LEU A 54 4.43 3.02 1.92
C LEU A 54 5.69 2.19 1.80
N VAL A 55 6.36 2.29 0.66
CA VAL A 55 7.51 1.47 0.35
C VAL A 55 8.65 1.80 1.29
N GLU A 56 8.89 3.07 1.60
CA GLU A 56 9.88 3.47 2.61
C GLU A 56 9.56 2.93 4.00
N ARG A 57 8.28 2.95 4.40
CA ARG A 57 7.87 2.37 5.68
C ARG A 57 8.10 0.86 5.70
N LEU A 58 7.70 0.15 4.65
CA LEU A 58 7.92 -1.29 4.53
C LEU A 58 9.42 -1.63 4.53
N ARG A 59 10.26 -0.84 3.84
CA ARG A 59 11.73 -0.98 3.86
C ARG A 59 12.30 -0.86 5.28
N ARG A 60 11.82 0.12 6.07
CA ARG A 60 12.22 0.26 7.48
C ARG A 60 11.80 -0.95 8.31
N GLU A 61 10.59 -1.46 8.12
CA GLU A 61 10.08 -2.66 8.82
C GLU A 61 10.89 -3.92 8.47
N VAL A 62 11.25 -4.10 7.20
CA VAL A 62 12.16 -5.19 6.75
C VAL A 62 13.54 -5.04 7.39
N GLY A 63 14.12 -3.83 7.36
CA GLY A 63 15.44 -3.54 7.92
C GLY A 63 15.53 -3.69 9.44
N ALA A 64 14.41 -3.52 10.16
CA ALA A 64 14.33 -3.66 11.61
C ALA A 64 14.16 -5.13 12.09
N GLY A 65 14.46 -6.12 11.23
CA GLY A 65 14.29 -7.54 11.54
C GLY A 65 12.97 -8.13 11.06
N GLY A 66 12.44 -7.63 9.94
CA GLY A 66 11.24 -8.18 9.31
C GLY A 66 11.39 -9.63 8.85
N SER A 67 10.28 -10.34 8.70
CA SER A 67 10.26 -11.73 8.24
C SER A 67 10.59 -11.84 6.75
N ALA A 68 10.91 -13.06 6.29
CA ALA A 68 11.06 -13.36 4.86
C ALA A 68 9.79 -13.02 4.05
N GLU A 69 8.61 -13.10 4.69
CA GLU A 69 7.33 -12.70 4.11
C GLU A 69 7.28 -11.19 3.82
N LEU A 70 7.77 -10.34 4.73
CA LEU A 70 7.83 -8.90 4.50
C LEU A 70 8.85 -8.53 3.41
N ALA A 71 9.98 -9.23 3.34
CA ALA A 71 10.95 -9.04 2.27
C ALA A 71 10.39 -9.44 0.89
N GLY A 72 9.62 -10.54 0.84
CA GLY A 72 8.89 -10.97 -0.35
C GLY A 72 7.84 -9.94 -0.77
N LEU A 73 7.06 -9.43 0.20
CA LEU A 73 6.08 -8.37 -0.04
C LEU A 73 6.75 -7.10 -0.57
N LEU A 74 7.90 -6.69 -0.02
CA LEU A 74 8.62 -5.52 -0.52
C LEU A 74 9.02 -5.69 -1.99
N THR A 75 9.58 -6.85 -2.34
CA THR A 75 9.95 -7.17 -3.73
C THR A 75 8.73 -7.11 -4.66
N GLU A 76 7.61 -7.67 -4.22
CA GLU A 76 6.35 -7.65 -4.95
C GLU A 76 5.84 -6.22 -5.18
N ILE A 77 5.72 -5.43 -4.12
CA ILE A 77 5.22 -4.06 -4.20
C ILE A 77 6.14 -3.19 -5.07
N ASP A 78 7.46 -3.34 -4.97
CA ASP A 78 8.43 -2.59 -5.79
C ASP A 78 8.25 -2.87 -7.30
N SER A 79 7.68 -4.00 -7.69
CA SER A 79 7.39 -4.34 -9.10
C SER A 79 6.17 -3.63 -9.69
N TYR A 80 5.25 -3.15 -8.85
CA TYR A 80 4.04 -2.49 -9.33
C TYR A 80 4.37 -1.14 -10.01
N PRO A 81 3.54 -0.65 -10.94
CA PRO A 81 3.71 0.66 -11.55
C PRO A 81 3.35 1.81 -10.58
N GLY A 82 3.46 3.06 -11.05
CA GLY A 82 3.05 4.26 -10.29
C GLY A 82 4.18 5.23 -9.97
N GLY A 83 5.43 4.83 -10.23
CA GLY A 83 6.61 5.69 -10.08
C GLY A 83 6.89 6.09 -8.62
N PHE A 84 8.05 6.67 -8.39
CA PHE A 84 8.41 7.23 -7.08
C PHE A 84 8.61 8.72 -7.21
N THR A 85 8.31 9.44 -6.16
CA THR A 85 8.66 10.85 -6.05
C THR A 85 9.70 11.07 -4.97
N ASP A 86 10.50 12.11 -5.17
CA ASP A 86 11.60 12.50 -4.29
C ASP A 86 11.13 13.49 -3.21
N THR A 87 9.81 13.64 -3.01
CA THR A 87 9.23 14.72 -2.18
C THR A 87 9.88 14.74 -0.81
N ALA A 88 10.75 15.74 -0.65
CA ALA A 88 11.47 16.04 0.57
C ALA A 88 10.47 16.20 1.71
N ASN A 89 10.46 15.21 2.59
CA ASN A 89 10.14 15.35 4.01
C ASN A 89 8.81 16.05 4.33
N LEU A 90 7.68 15.34 4.16
CA LEU A 90 6.39 15.67 4.80
C LEU A 90 6.42 15.39 6.33
N GLY A 91 7.53 15.70 7.00
CA GLY A 91 7.68 15.55 8.46
C GLY A 91 7.51 14.13 9.01
N GLY A 92 7.43 13.10 8.15
CA GLY A 92 7.38 11.69 8.54
C GLY A 92 6.09 11.19 9.19
N ILE A 93 5.02 12.01 9.29
CA ILE A 93 3.81 11.61 10.02
C ILE A 93 2.74 10.98 9.10
N ALA A 94 2.42 11.59 7.96
CA ALA A 94 1.48 11.03 6.98
C ALA A 94 1.54 11.76 5.64
N VAL A 95 1.33 11.04 4.53
CA VAL A 95 1.01 11.62 3.22
C VAL A 95 -0.51 11.61 3.06
N PRO A 96 -1.17 12.75 2.77
CA PRO A 96 -2.62 12.76 2.54
C PRO A 96 -2.96 11.88 1.34
N LEU A 97 -4.01 11.06 1.45
CA LEU A 97 -4.52 10.28 0.32
C LEU A 97 -5.49 11.16 -0.50
N GLU A 98 -5.15 11.39 -1.76
CA GLU A 98 -6.02 12.09 -2.71
C GLU A 98 -6.68 11.06 -3.64
N LEU A 99 -8.02 11.06 -3.68
CA LEU A 99 -8.81 10.20 -4.56
C LEU A 99 -9.33 11.01 -5.76
N LEU A 100 -9.32 10.41 -6.94
CA LEU A 100 -9.90 10.94 -8.18
C LEU A 100 -11.44 10.87 -8.16
#